data_AF-A0A4W5LE62-F1
#
_entry.id   AF-A0A4W5LE62-F1
#
_cell.length_a   1.000
_cell.length_b   1.000
_cell.length_c   1.000
_cell.angle_alpha   90.00
_cell.angle_beta   90.00
_cell.angle_gamma   90.00
#
_symmetry.space_group_name_H-M   'P 1'
#
loop_
_entity.id
_entity.type
_entity.pdbx_description
1 polymer ?
#
loop_
_entity_poly.entity_id
_entity_poly.type
_entity_poly.pdbx_seq_one_letter_code
_entity_poly.pdbx_strand_id
1 'polypeptide(L)'
;MSLWVDKYRPNSLGKLDYHKEQANQLKNLVQCGDFPHLLVYGPSGAGKKTRIMCLLRELYGAGVEKLRIEHQTITVRRGSQTHTHTHTKVGANGIMYIG
;
A
#
# COMPACT_ATOMS: atom_id res chain seq x y z
N MET A 1 -20.95 12.36 -4.31
CA MET A 1 -21.46 11.09 -3.74
C MET A 1 -20.24 10.22 -3.40
N SER A 2 -19.93 9.99 -2.12
CA SER A 2 -18.84 9.09 -1.73
C SER A 2 -19.36 7.64 -1.69
N LEU A 3 -18.66 6.71 -2.34
CA LEU A 3 -18.97 5.29 -2.23
C LEU A 3 -18.74 4.83 -0.79
N TRP A 4 -19.59 3.92 -0.29
CA TRP A 4 -19.45 3.36 1.06
C TRP A 4 -18.08 2.72 1.29
N VAL A 5 -17.47 2.15 0.24
CA VAL A 5 -16.13 1.56 0.28
C VAL A 5 -15.06 2.57 0.73
N ASP A 6 -15.18 3.84 0.34
CA ASP A 6 -14.24 4.88 0.75
C ASP A 6 -14.53 5.37 2.17
N LYS A 7 -15.81 5.41 2.55
CA LYS A 7 -16.24 5.84 3.89
C LYS A 7 -15.78 4.88 4.99
N TYR A 8 -15.81 3.57 4.73
CA TYR A 8 -15.39 2.54 5.69
C TYR A 8 -13.95 2.11 5.53
N ARG A 9 -13.17 2.77 4.66
CA ARG A 9 -11.76 2.43 4.48
C ARG A 9 -10.98 2.70 5.78
N PRO A 10 -10.33 1.69 6.38
CA PRO A 10 -9.56 1.90 7.60
C PRO A 10 -8.44 2.91 7.35
N ASN A 11 -8.20 3.75 8.37
CA ASN A 11 -7.25 4.85 8.31
C ASN A 11 -5.99 4.64 9.18
N SER A 12 -5.92 3.53 9.92
CA SER A 12 -4.80 3.19 10.80
C SER A 12 -4.59 1.68 10.77
N LEU A 13 -3.36 1.21 11.01
CA LEU A 13 -3.05 -0.23 10.97
C LEU A 13 -3.86 -1.04 12.02
N GLY A 14 -4.14 -0.44 13.18
CA GLY A 14 -4.93 -1.08 14.23
C GLY A 14 -6.43 -1.21 13.93
N LYS A 15 -6.95 -0.49 12.92
CA LYS A 15 -8.35 -0.58 12.50
C LYS A 15 -8.59 -1.57 11.36
N LEU A 16 -7.57 -2.34 10.98
CA LEU A 16 -7.75 -3.40 10.00
C LEU A 16 -8.53 -4.57 10.62
N ASP A 17 -9.59 -4.98 9.93
CA ASP A 17 -10.44 -6.09 10.37
C ASP A 17 -9.74 -7.46 10.22
N TYR A 18 -8.79 -7.57 9.28
CA TYR A 18 -8.20 -8.84 8.84
C TYR A 18 -6.66 -8.81 8.81
N HIS A 19 -6.05 -9.99 9.02
CA HIS A 19 -4.61 -10.22 9.24
C HIS A 19 -3.97 -9.24 10.25
N LYS A 20 -4.47 -9.25 11.49
CA LYS A 20 -3.97 -8.40 12.59
C LYS A 20 -2.49 -8.65 12.92
N GLU A 21 -2.02 -9.89 12.78
CA GLU A 21 -0.61 -10.22 12.98
C GLU A 21 0.31 -9.48 11.99
N GLN A 22 -0.04 -9.50 10.71
CA GLN A 22 0.70 -8.75 9.68
C GLN A 22 0.64 -7.23 9.92
N ALA A 23 -0.51 -6.72 10.38
CA ALA A 23 -0.63 -5.32 10.76
C ALA A 23 0.30 -4.95 11.93
N ASN A 24 0.44 -5.85 12.92
CA ASN A 24 1.37 -5.67 14.03
C ASN A 24 2.83 -5.74 13.59
N GLN A 25 3.21 -6.67 12.70
CA GLN A 25 4.55 -6.73 12.12
C GLN A 25 4.91 -5.44 11.40
N LEU A 26 3.99 -4.91 10.58
CA LEU A 26 4.15 -3.63 9.90
C LEU A 26 4.26 -2.47 10.88
N LYS A 27 3.50 -2.48 11.99
CA LYS A 27 3.61 -1.47 13.03
C LYS A 27 4.97 -1.50 13.73
N ASN A 28 5.49 -2.69 14.04
CA ASN A 28 6.81 -2.86 14.62
C ASN A 28 7.91 -2.39 13.65
N LEU A 29 7.75 -2.65 12.35
CA LEU A 29 8.67 -2.18 11.31
C LEU A 29 8.78 -0.65 11.28
N VAL A 30 7.66 0.06 11.43
CA VAL A 30 7.66 1.54 11.51
C VAL A 30 8.37 2.03 12.77
N GLN A 31 8.24 1.31 13.90
CA GLN A 31 8.87 1.69 15.17
C GLN A 31 10.38 1.49 15.19
N CYS A 32 10.92 0.55 14.40
CA CYS A 32 12.35 0.29 14.32
C CYS A 32 13.17 1.41 13.66
N GLY A 33 12.54 2.40 13.02
CA GLY A 33 13.20 3.57 12.41
C GLY A 33 13.93 3.27 11.08
N ASP A 34 14.48 2.07 10.93
CA ASP A 34 15.01 1.57 9.66
C ASP A 34 13.89 0.88 8.86
N PHE A 35 13.39 1.59 7.83
CA PHE A 35 12.25 1.12 7.05
C PHE A 35 12.71 0.61 5.67
N PRO A 36 12.64 -0.71 5.41
CA PRO A 36 13.08 -1.27 4.14
C PRO A 36 12.11 -0.97 2.99
N HIS A 37 12.59 -1.11 1.76
CA HIS A 37 11.71 -1.13 0.59
C HIS A 37 10.77 -2.34 0.65
N LEU A 38 9.47 -2.08 0.68
CA LEU A 38 8.45 -3.13 0.72
C LEU A 38 7.91 -3.39 -0.68
N LEU A 39 7.72 -4.68 -0.97
CA LEU A 39 6.96 -5.17 -2.12
C LEU A 39 5.63 -5.79 -1.64
N VAL A 40 4.51 -5.14 -1.94
CA VAL A 40 3.19 -5.65 -1.56
C VAL A 40 2.48 -6.25 -2.79
N TYR A 41 2.11 -7.53 -2.70
CA TYR A 41 1.42 -8.27 -3.75
C TYR A 41 0.22 -9.06 -3.19
N GLY A 42 -0.62 -9.59 -4.06
CA GLY A 42 -1.80 -10.38 -3.70
C GLY A 42 -2.94 -10.25 -4.70
N PRO A 43 -4.12 -10.85 -4.48
CA PRO A 43 -5.26 -10.71 -5.37
C PRO A 43 -5.82 -9.29 -5.39
N SER A 44 -6.59 -8.94 -6.42
CA SER A 44 -7.33 -7.68 -6.46
C SER A 44 -8.38 -7.67 -5.33
N GLY A 45 -8.59 -6.52 -4.70
CA GLY A 45 -9.55 -6.40 -3.59
C GLY A 45 -9.05 -6.83 -2.20
N ALA A 46 -7.84 -7.41 -2.06
CA ALA A 46 -7.26 -7.77 -0.75
C ALA A 46 -6.88 -6.56 0.15
N GLY A 47 -7.16 -5.33 -0.28
CA GLY A 47 -6.84 -4.10 0.45
C GLY A 47 -5.35 -3.75 0.52
N LYS A 48 -4.55 -4.21 -0.46
CA LYS A 48 -3.11 -3.89 -0.60
C LYS A 48 -2.84 -2.38 -0.50
N LYS A 49 -3.54 -1.60 -1.33
CA LYS A 49 -3.46 -0.13 -1.33
C LYS A 49 -3.88 0.48 0.01
N THR A 50 -4.89 -0.09 0.67
CA THR A 50 -5.37 0.39 1.97
C THR A 50 -4.33 0.21 3.07
N ARG A 51 -3.69 -0.97 3.11
CA ARG A 51 -2.60 -1.27 4.07
C ARG A 51 -1.43 -0.31 3.92
N ILE A 52 -1.02 -0.05 2.69
CA ILE A 52 0.09 0.85 2.39
C ILE A 52 -0.25 2.27 2.80
N MET A 53 -1.47 2.72 2.54
CA MET A 53 -1.90 4.06 2.97
C MET A 53 -1.92 4.18 4.50
N CYS A 54 -2.38 3.15 5.21
CA CYS A 54 -2.31 3.11 6.68
C CYS A 54 -0.86 3.12 7.18
N LEU A 55 0.03 2.35 6.54
CA LEU A 55 1.45 2.27 6.89
C LEU A 55 2.16 3.61 6.70
N LEU A 56 1.91 4.27 5.58
CA LEU A 56 2.44 5.60 5.31
C LEU A 56 1.89 6.66 6.26
N ARG A 57 0.64 6.53 6.72
CA ARG A 57 0.08 7.37 7.78
C ARG A 57 0.82 7.20 9.11
N GLU A 58 1.21 5.98 9.47
CA GLU A 58 1.99 5.74 10.70
C GLU A 58 3.42 6.29 10.56
N LEU A 59 4.01 6.23 9.37
CA LEU A 59 5.41 6.64 9.14
C LEU A 59 5.59 8.15 8.92
N TYR A 60 4.68 8.79 8.18
CA TYR A 60 4.74 10.22 7.82
C TYR A 60 3.65 11.07 8.48
N GLY A 61 2.75 10.47 9.25
CA GLY A 61 1.61 11.15 9.86
C GLY A 61 0.49 11.51 8.88
N ALA A 62 -0.39 12.44 9.29
CA ALA A 62 -1.52 12.89 8.49
C ALA A 62 -1.13 13.59 7.17
N GLY A 63 0.13 14.01 7.02
CA GLY A 63 0.65 14.66 5.81
C GLY A 63 0.80 13.74 4.60
N VAL A 64 0.58 12.42 4.76
CA VAL A 64 0.68 11.42 3.70
C VAL A 64 -0.17 11.73 2.47
N GLU A 65 -1.30 12.41 2.62
CA GLU A 65 -2.21 12.74 1.52
C GLU A 65 -1.58 13.74 0.54
N LYS A 66 -0.52 14.43 0.97
CA LYS A 66 0.29 15.34 0.15
C LYS A 66 1.49 14.66 -0.50
N LEU A 67 1.78 13.40 -0.19
CA LEU A 67 2.88 12.66 -0.82
C LEU A 67 2.57 12.44 -2.29
N ARG A 68 3.57 12.69 -3.13
CA ARG A 68 3.49 12.37 -4.56
C ARG A 68 3.57 10.85 -4.71
N ILE A 69 2.47 10.26 -5.16
CA ILE A 69 2.34 8.85 -5.47
C ILE A 69 2.47 8.71 -6.99
N GLU A 70 3.50 8.03 -7.45
CA GLU A 70 3.69 7.77 -8.88
C GLU A 70 3.14 6.39 -9.22
N HIS A 71 2.23 6.33 -10.20
CA HIS A 71 1.68 5.08 -10.72
C HIS A 71 2.33 4.78 -12.08
N GLN A 72 3.10 3.70 -12.15
CA GLN A 72 3.67 3.18 -13.38
C GLN A 72 3.00 1.86 -13.73
N THR A 73 2.34 1.80 -14.89
CA THR A 73 1.79 0.56 -15.40
C THR A 73 2.81 -0.08 -16.33
N ILE A 74 3.37 -1.21 -15.92
CA ILE A 74 4.29 -1.99 -16.71
C ILE A 74 3.51 -3.14 -17.32
N THR A 75 3.35 -3.09 -18.64
CA THR A 75 2.69 -4.14 -19.40
C THR A 75 3.76 -5.07 -19.95
N VAL A 76 3.94 -6.24 -19.32
CA VAL A 76 4.87 -7.25 -19.81
C VAL A 76 4.12 -8.16 -20.78
N ARG A 77 4.49 -8.11 -22.05
CA ARG A 77 3.98 -9.04 -23.07
C ARG A 77 4.85 -10.29 -23.08
N ARG A 78 4.28 -11.44 -22.68
CA ARG A 78 4.90 -12.77 -22.88
C ARG A 78 3.96 -13.62 -23.74
N GLY A 79 4.32 -13.78 -25.02
CA GLY A 79 3.51 -14.56 -25.97
C GLY A 79 2.10 -13.99 -26.16
N SER A 80 1.07 -14.83 -26.06
CA SER A 80 -0.35 -14.46 -26.17
C SER A 80 -0.96 -13.87 -24.89
N GLN A 81 -0.25 -13.90 -23.76
CA GLN A 81 -0.75 -13.39 -22.47
C GLN A 81 -0.13 -12.04 -22.13
N THR A 82 -0.99 -11.06 -21.86
CA THR A 82 -0.60 -9.72 -21.42
C THR A 82 -0.72 -9.64 -19.90
N HIS A 83 0.41 -9.51 -19.18
CA HIS A 83 0.39 -9.27 -17.74
C HIS A 83 0.58 -7.77 -17.49
N THR A 84 -0.45 -7.14 -16.93
CA THR A 84 -0.43 -5.73 -16.55
C THR A 84 -0.09 -5.63 -15.06
N HIS A 85 1.08 -5.09 -14.74
CA HIS A 85 1.50 -4.83 -13.37
C HIS A 85 1.43 -3.33 -13.10
N THR A 86 0.65 -2.91 -12.11
CA THR A 86 0.65 -1.51 -11.66
C THR A 86 1.64 -1.38 -10.51
N HIS A 87 2.76 -0.72 -10.78
CA HIS A 87 3.76 -0.32 -9.82
C HIS A 87 3.36 1.04 -9.25
N THR A 88 3.48 1.21 -7.94
CA THR A 88 3.25 2.51 -7.32
C THR A 88 4.41 2.83 -6.41
N LYS A 89 5.10 3.94 -6.67
CA LYS A 89 6.23 4.43 -5.87
C LYS A 89 5.78 5.62 -5.03
N VAL A 90 6.07 5.57 -3.73
CA VAL A 90 5.78 6.66 -2.79
C VAL A 90 7.09 7.24 -2.26
N GLY A 91 7.37 8.50 -2.61
CA GLY A 91 8.54 9.26 -2.15
C GLY A 91 9.91 8.73 -2.59
N ALA A 92 10.98 9.33 -2.03
CA ALA A 92 12.37 8.94 -2.30
C ALA A 92 12.76 7.57 -1.70
N ASN A 93 12.11 7.17 -0.60
CA ASN A 93 12.37 5.91 0.12
C ASN A 93 11.44 4.75 -0.29
N GLY A 94 10.59 4.96 -1.31
CA GLY A 94 9.94 3.95 -2.15
C GLY A 94 9.31 2.73 -1.44
N ILE A 95 8.02 2.81 -1.12
CA ILE A 95 7.17 1.61 -0.97
C ILE A 95 6.65 1.25 -2.36
N MET A 96 6.85 0.00 -2.80
CA MET A 96 6.35 -0.51 -4.09
C MET A 96 5.25 -1.54 -3.86
N TYR A 97 4.11 -1.39 -4.54
CA TYR A 97 3.13 -2.46 -4.61
C TYR A 97 2.81 -2.83 -6.04
N ILE A 98 2.54 -4.12 -6.25
CA ILE A 98 2.17 -4.69 -7.54
C ILE A 98 0.71 -5.13 -7.45
N GLY A 99 -0.09 -4.48 -8.30
CA GLY A 99 -1.54 -4.68 -8.45
C GLY A 99 -1.88 -6.03 -9.05
#